data_AF-A0A383XPQ4-F1
#
_entry.id   AF-A0A383XPQ4-F1
#
_cell.length_a   1.000
_cell.length_b   1.000
_cell.length_c   1.000
_cell.angle_alpha   90.00
_cell.angle_beta   90.00
_cell.angle_gamma   90.00
#
_symmetry.space_group_name_H-M   'P 1'
#
loop_
_entity.id
_entity.type
_entity.pdbx_description
1 polymer ?
#
loop_
_entity_poly.entity_id
_entity_poly.type
_entity_poly.pdbx_seq_one_letter_code
_entity_poly.pdbx_strand_id
1 'polypeptide(L)' 'SARRNQNAGRPLSPLQHWALGVQARSNHNKAACAVANKLARIAWASWANGTCFDPEYQAVAA' A
#
# COMPACT_ATOMS: atom_id res chain seq x y z
N SER A 1 4.00 12.33 0.12
CA SER A 1 3.28 11.56 1.16
C SER A 1 1.80 11.56 0.81
N ALA A 2 1.04 10.52 1.20
CA ALA A 2 -0.36 10.36 0.81
C ALA A 2 -1.24 11.59 1.15
N ARG A 3 -1.06 12.18 2.35
CA ARG A 3 -1.76 13.41 2.76
C ARG A 3 -1.47 14.61 1.84
N ARG A 4 -0.23 14.77 1.38
CA ARG A 4 0.12 15.85 0.43
C ARG A 4 -0.54 15.64 -0.93
N ASN A 5 -0.56 14.41 -1.43
CA ASN A 5 -1.23 14.10 -2.69
C ASN A 5 -2.73 14.35 -2.61
N GLN A 6 -3.36 13.96 -1.49
CA GLN A 6 -4.77 14.23 -1.21
C GLN A 6 -5.07 15.74 -1.18
N ASN A 7 -4.27 16.52 -0.46
CA ASN A 7 -4.46 17.97 -0.37
C ASN A 7 -4.20 18.69 -1.70
N ALA A 8 -3.32 18.15 -2.53
CA ALA A 8 -3.01 18.68 -3.86
C ALA A 8 -3.98 18.18 -4.96
N GLY A 9 -5.03 17.44 -4.60
CA GLY A 9 -5.98 16.86 -5.57
C GLY A 9 -5.36 15.83 -6.53
N ARG A 10 -4.18 15.29 -6.19
CA ARG A 10 -3.51 14.28 -7.02
C ARG A 10 -4.12 12.90 -6.75
N PRO A 11 -4.22 12.04 -7.78
CA PRO A 11 -4.72 10.68 -7.59
C PRO A 11 -3.86 9.94 -6.57
N LEU A 12 -4.52 9.25 -5.65
CA LEU A 12 -3.86 8.41 -4.67
C LEU A 12 -3.75 7.00 -5.22
N SER A 13 -2.58 6.39 -5.08
CA SER A 13 -2.42 4.98 -5.43
C SER A 13 -3.29 4.10 -4.50
N PRO A 14 -3.64 2.86 -4.91
CA PRO A 14 -4.41 1.95 -4.07
C PRO A 14 -3.80 1.74 -2.67
N LEU A 15 -2.46 1.66 -2.61
CA LEU A 15 -1.72 1.56 -1.34
C LEU A 15 -1.88 2.82 -0.47
N GLN A 16 -1.87 4.01 -1.08
CA GLN A 16 -2.06 5.27 -0.36
C GLN A 16 -3.48 5.41 0.18
N HIS A 17 -4.50 5.08 -0.62
CA HIS A 17 -5.89 5.03 -0.17
C HIS A 17 -6.07 4.08 1.02
N TRP A 18 -5.54 2.86 0.90
CA TRP A 18 -5.58 1.88 1.98
C TRP A 18 -4.87 2.39 3.25
N ALA A 19 -3.67 2.98 3.11
CA ALA A 19 -2.89 3.52 4.23
C ALA A 19 -3.65 4.63 4.99
N LEU A 20 -4.32 5.53 4.27
CA LEU A 20 -5.15 6.56 4.89
C LEU A 20 -6.34 5.96 5.64
N GLY A 21 -6.96 4.90 5.11
CA GLY A 21 -8.02 4.17 5.81
C GLY A 21 -7.51 3.46 7.08
N VAL A 22 -6.32 2.86 7.05
CA VAL A 22 -5.69 2.28 8.24
C VAL A 22 -5.40 3.36 9.28
N GLN A 23 -4.86 4.50 8.86
CA GLN A 23 -4.59 5.63 9.75
C GLN A 23 -5.88 6.16 10.39
N ALA A 24 -6.97 6.27 9.63
CA ALA A 24 -8.27 6.72 10.15
C ALA A 24 -8.86 5.79 11.21
N ARG A 25 -8.65 4.47 11.10
CA ARG A 25 -9.11 3.49 12.11
C ARG A 25 -8.14 3.29 13.27
N SER A 26 -6.95 3.86 13.21
CA SER A 26 -5.90 3.63 14.21
C SER A 26 -5.08 4.90 14.48
N ASN A 27 -3.75 4.82 14.46
CA ASN A 27 -2.85 5.97 14.62
C ASN A 27 -1.73 5.95 13.57
N HIS A 28 -0.99 7.06 13.48
CA HIS A 28 0.05 7.23 12.47
C HIS A 28 1.13 6.15 12.51
N ASN A 29 1.66 5.82 13.70
CA ASN A 29 2.73 4.83 13.85
C ASN A 29 2.24 3.44 13.43
N LYS A 30 1.03 3.05 13.83
CA LYS A 30 0.42 1.79 13.41
C LYS A 30 0.20 1.74 11.90
N ALA A 31 -0.25 2.83 11.29
CA ALA A 31 -0.42 2.91 9.84
C ALA A 31 0.91 2.80 9.09
N ALA A 32 1.98 3.45 9.58
CA ALA A 32 3.31 3.35 9.00
C ALA A 32 3.84 1.91 9.05
N CYS A 33 3.74 1.25 10.21
CA CYS A 33 4.11 -0.17 10.35
C CYS A 33 3.28 -1.08 9.44
N ALA A 34 1.98 -0.82 9.30
CA ALA A 34 1.11 -1.60 8.43
C ALA A 34 1.52 -1.47 6.95
N VAL A 35 1.88 -0.26 6.50
CA VAL A 35 2.41 -0.04 5.14
C VAL A 35 3.74 -0.77 4.96
N ALA A 36 4.67 -0.67 5.92
CA ALA A 36 5.95 -1.37 5.84
C ALA A 36 5.76 -2.89 5.76
N ASN A 37 4.90 -3.47 6.59
CA ASN A 37 4.57 -4.89 6.54
C ASN A 37 3.95 -5.29 5.19
N LYS A 38 3.05 -4.47 4.65
CA LYS A 38 2.44 -4.74 3.33
C LYS A 38 3.48 -4.72 2.21
N LEU A 39 4.40 -3.75 2.21
CA LEU A 39 5.51 -3.69 1.25
C LEU A 39 6.45 -4.89 1.38
N ALA A 40 6.79 -5.30 2.60
CA ALA A 40 7.62 -6.47 2.84
C ALA A 40 6.99 -7.76 2.27
N ARG A 41 5.68 -7.94 2.45
CA ARG A 41 4.95 -9.09 1.87
C ARG A 41 4.94 -9.07 0.34
N ILE A 42 4.77 -7.90 -0.28
CA ILE A 42 4.82 -7.75 -1.74
C ILE A 42 6.22 -8.09 -2.27
N ALA A 43 7.26 -7.54 -1.64
CA ALA A 43 8.65 -7.80 -2.02
C ALA A 43 8.99 -9.30 -1.88
N TRP A 44 8.59 -9.92 -0.76
CA TRP A 44 8.77 -11.34 -0.54
C TRP A 44 8.05 -12.18 -1.60
N ALA A 45 6.79 -11.88 -1.91
CA ALA A 45 6.04 -12.62 -2.93
C ALA A 45 6.66 -12.46 -4.33
N SER A 46 7.16 -11.26 -4.66
CA SER A 46 7.84 -11.01 -5.93
C SER A 46 9.11 -11.87 -6.02
N TRP A 47 9.93 -11.86 -4.97
CA TRP A 47 11.15 -12.66 -4.88
C TRP A 47 10.88 -14.17 -4.91
N ALA A 48 9.94 -14.65 -4.08
CA ALA A 48 9.60 -16.07 -3.98
C ALA A 48 9.06 -16.65 -5.29
N ASN A 49 8.32 -15.86 -6.07
CA ASN A 49 7.78 -16.28 -7.36
C ASN A 49 8.70 -15.95 -8.55
N GLY A 50 9.85 -15.30 -8.33
CA GLY A 50 10.73 -14.84 -9.42
C GLY A 50 10.07 -13.83 -10.36
N THR A 51 9.10 -13.06 -9.86
CA THR A 51 8.31 -12.10 -10.65
C THR A 51 8.71 -10.66 -10.30
N CYS A 52 8.56 -9.76 -11.25
CA CYS A 52 8.67 -8.32 -10.98
C CYS A 52 7.39 -7.82 -10.31
N PHE A 53 7.52 -6.76 -9.50
CA PHE A 53 6.36 -6.07 -8.95
C PHE A 53 5.53 -5.42 -10.07
N ASP A 54 4.24 -5.74 -10.12
CA ASP A 54 3.27 -5.11 -10.99
C ASP A 54 2.32 -4.21 -10.16
N PRO A 55 2.35 -2.88 -10.37
CA PRO A 55 1.50 -1.95 -9.63
C PRO A 55 0.00 -2.10 -9.93
N GLU A 56 -0.37 -2.68 -11.07
CA GLU A 56 -1.76 -2.91 -11.49
C GLU A 56 -2.26 -4.31 -11.15
N TYR A 57 -1.42 -5.13 -10.50
CA TYR A 57 -1.73 -6.51 -10.14
C TYR A 57 -3.06 -6.63 -9.40
N GLN A 58 -4.02 -7.31 -10.03
CA GLN A 58 -5.29 -7.68 -9.42
C GLN A 58 -5.21 -9.15 -9.01
N ALA A 59 -5.46 -9.43 -7.73
CA ALA A 59 -5.58 -10.81 -7.28
C ALA A 59 -6.78 -11.45 -7.98
N VAL A 60 -6.57 -12.58 -8.65
CA VAL A 60 -7.65 -13.37 -9.21
C VAL A 60 -8.50 -13.87 -8.04
N ALA A 61 -9.78 -13.48 -8.01
CA ALA A 61 -10.72 -14.04 -7.04
C ALA A 61 -10.89 -15.53 -7.33
N ALA A 62 -10.58 -16.37 -6.34
CA ALA A 62 -10.71 -17.82 -6.41
C ALA A 62 -12.18 -18.26 -6.30
#